data_AF-A0A7S1BCJ0-F1
#
_entry.id   AF-A0A7S1BCJ0-F1
#
_cell.length_a   1.000
_cell.length_b   1.000
_cell.length_c   1.000
_cell.angle_alpha   90.00
_cell.angle_beta   90.00
_cell.angle_gamma   90.00
#
_symmetry.space_group_name_H-M   'P 1'
#
loop_
_entity.id
_entity.type
_entity.pdbx_description
1 polymer ?
#
loop_
_entity_poly.entity_id
_entity_poly.type
_entity_poly.pdbx_seq_one_letter_code
_entity_poly.pdbx_strand_id
1 'polypeptide(L)'
;MVEEFGIPKPEVGAPGLNYAAELRRIVASSIPAFMCHYYNFYFAHTAGGRMIGKKMSNLLLKKKTLKFYEWDGNLNEIKDAVKEQFENMASTWSREEKDQCVNETASAFRGGGALNRYLSSGGH
;
A
#
# COMPACT_ATOMS: atom_id res chain seq x y z
N MET A 1 0.24 8.57 20.63
CA MET A 1 1.47 8.10 19.97
C MET A 1 1.92 9.14 18.95
N VAL A 2 2.58 10.20 19.44
CA VAL A 2 3.10 11.40 18.72
C VAL A 2 4.25 12.03 19.57
N GLU A 3 4.21 11.83 20.89
CA GLU A 3 5.12 12.47 21.85
C GLU A 3 6.57 11.96 21.84
N GLU A 4 6.80 10.67 21.59
CA GLU A 4 8.14 10.05 21.76
C GLU A 4 9.24 10.71 20.90
N PHE A 5 8.89 11.21 19.73
CA PHE A 5 9.83 11.87 18.82
C PHE A 5 9.54 13.37 18.65
N GLY A 6 8.52 13.90 19.32
CA GLY A 6 8.12 15.32 19.20
C GLY A 6 7.70 15.73 17.79
N ILE A 7 7.30 14.78 16.93
CA ILE A 7 6.93 15.04 15.53
C ILE A 7 5.41 15.14 15.46
N PRO A 8 4.82 16.29 15.09
CA PRO A 8 3.37 16.42 14.94
C PRO A 8 2.87 15.52 13.81
N LYS A 9 1.66 14.97 13.98
CA LYS A 9 1.01 14.23 12.90
C LYS A 9 0.73 15.19 11.73
N PRO A 10 1.15 14.88 10.50
CA PRO A 10 0.85 15.73 9.36
C PRO A 10 -0.62 15.65 8.96
N GLU A 11 -1.14 16.73 8.38
CA GLU A 11 -2.43 16.72 7.70
C GLU A 11 -2.40 15.81 6.45
N VAL A 12 -3.57 15.29 6.08
CA VAL A 12 -3.69 14.42 4.91
C VAL A 12 -3.51 15.26 3.65
N GLY A 13 -2.44 14.98 2.89
CA GLY A 13 -2.18 15.65 1.63
C GLY A 13 -3.16 15.28 0.52
N ALA A 14 -3.29 16.17 -0.48
CA ALA A 14 -4.11 15.94 -1.67
C ALA A 14 -3.83 14.59 -2.36
N PRO A 15 -2.58 14.09 -2.49
CA PRO A 15 -2.34 12.76 -3.06
C PRO A 15 -3.05 11.61 -2.32
N GLY A 16 -3.12 11.69 -1.00
CA GLY A 16 -3.84 10.71 -0.18
C GLY A 16 -5.34 10.80 -0.34
N LEU A 17 -5.88 12.02 -0.33
CA LEU A 17 -7.32 12.25 -0.56
C LEU A 17 -7.75 11.75 -1.94
N ASN A 18 -7.01 12.13 -2.98
CA ASN A 18 -7.32 11.76 -4.36
C ASN A 18 -7.23 10.27 -4.58
N TYR A 19 -6.17 9.61 -4.10
CA TYR A 19 -6.02 8.18 -4.29
C TYR A 19 -7.08 7.39 -3.50
N ALA A 20 -7.41 7.82 -2.27
CA ALA A 20 -8.50 7.20 -1.52
C ALA A 20 -9.86 7.37 -2.21
N ALA A 21 -10.15 8.55 -2.79
CA ALA A 21 -11.38 8.76 -3.56
C ALA A 21 -11.44 7.85 -4.79
N GLU A 22 -10.32 7.72 -5.51
CA GLU A 22 -10.22 6.86 -6.68
C GLU A 22 -10.44 5.37 -6.33
N LEU A 23 -9.82 4.88 -5.25
CA LEU A 23 -10.04 3.50 -4.78
C LEU A 23 -11.51 3.23 -4.44
N ARG A 24 -12.21 4.19 -3.82
CA ARG A 24 -13.65 4.08 -3.54
C ARG A 24 -14.48 4.04 -4.82
N ARG A 25 -14.10 4.82 -5.84
CA ARG A 25 -14.76 4.80 -7.15
C ARG A 25 -14.55 3.47 -7.85
N ILE A 26 -13.32 2.95 -7.86
CA ILE A 26 -12.97 1.68 -8.50
C ILE A 26 -13.74 0.53 -7.85
N VAL A 27 -13.68 0.38 -6.52
CA VAL A 27 -14.33 -0.75 -5.82
C VAL A 27 -15.85 -0.75 -5.99
N ALA A 28 -16.47 0.42 -6.16
CA ALA A 28 -17.90 0.52 -6.44
C ALA A 28 -18.28 0.02 -7.85
N SER A 29 -17.31 -0.10 -8.76
CA SER A 29 -17.53 -0.45 -10.18
C SER A 29 -16.95 -1.81 -10.60
N SER A 30 -15.79 -2.20 -10.05
CA SER A 30 -15.10 -3.44 -10.42
C SER A 30 -14.21 -3.92 -9.28
N ILE A 31 -14.56 -5.09 -8.75
CA ILE A 31 -13.74 -5.81 -7.77
C ILE A 31 -12.40 -6.24 -8.38
N PRO A 32 -12.34 -6.83 -9.59
CA PRO A 32 -11.06 -7.18 -10.21
C PRO A 32 -10.09 -6.00 -10.32
N ALA A 33 -10.58 -4.84 -10.78
CA ALA A 33 -9.80 -3.61 -10.87
C ALA A 33 -9.27 -3.17 -9.49
N PHE A 34 -10.15 -3.14 -8.47
CA PHE A 34 -9.75 -2.79 -7.10
C PHE A 34 -8.69 -3.73 -6.53
N MET A 35 -8.82 -5.03 -6.80
CA MET A 35 -7.92 -6.04 -6.27
C MET A 35 -6.48 -5.89 -6.80
N CYS A 36 -6.30 -5.33 -7.99
CA CYS A 36 -4.97 -4.92 -8.48
C CYS A 36 -4.31 -3.88 -7.55
N HIS A 37 -5.06 -2.86 -7.15
CA HIS A 37 -4.57 -1.83 -6.25
C HIS A 37 -4.29 -2.39 -4.85
N TYR A 38 -5.19 -3.21 -4.32
CA TYR A 38 -5.02 -3.88 -3.03
C TYR A 38 -3.71 -4.69 -3.02
N TYR A 39 -3.54 -5.57 -4.01
CA TYR A 39 -2.35 -6.41 -4.12
C TYR A 39 -1.08 -5.56 -4.20
N ASN A 40 -1.00 -4.62 -5.15
CA ASN A 40 0.19 -3.80 -5.33
C ASN A 40 0.52 -2.96 -4.10
N PHE A 41 -0.48 -2.37 -3.44
CA PHE A 41 -0.26 -1.52 -2.26
C PHE A 41 0.32 -2.31 -1.08
N TYR A 42 -0.33 -3.42 -0.71
CA TYR A 42 0.11 -4.21 0.44
C TYR A 42 1.39 -5.00 0.16
N PHE A 43 1.54 -5.59 -1.03
CA PHE A 43 2.77 -6.33 -1.36
C PHE A 43 3.98 -5.41 -1.55
N ALA A 44 3.80 -4.18 -2.06
CA ALA A 44 4.87 -3.20 -2.08
C ALA A 44 5.34 -2.83 -0.66
N HIS A 45 4.41 -2.66 0.29
CA HIS A 45 4.74 -2.37 1.69
C HIS A 45 5.54 -3.50 2.34
N THR A 46 5.06 -4.74 2.20
CA THR A 46 5.73 -5.93 2.80
C THR A 46 7.06 -6.29 2.14
N ALA A 47 7.36 -5.75 0.95
CA ALA A 47 8.64 -5.88 0.26
C ALA A 47 9.49 -4.60 0.41
N GLY A 48 9.41 -3.69 -0.56
CA GLY A 48 10.24 -2.47 -0.60
C GLY A 48 9.96 -1.50 0.56
N GLY A 49 8.72 -1.44 1.04
CA GLY A 49 8.32 -0.58 2.16
C GLY A 49 9.10 -0.87 3.44
N ARG A 50 9.40 -2.15 3.73
CA ARG A 50 10.24 -2.55 4.88
C ARG A 50 11.65 -1.99 4.81
N MET A 51 12.24 -1.97 3.61
CA MET A 51 13.58 -1.42 3.40
C MET A 51 13.60 0.09 3.60
N ILE A 52 12.55 0.79 3.13
CA ILE A 52 12.38 2.24 3.37
C ILE A 52 12.24 2.50 4.88
N GLY A 53 11.37 1.76 5.56
CA GLY A 53 11.15 1.89 7.01
C GLY A 53 12.41 1.69 7.83
N LYS A 54 13.19 0.64 7.53
CA LYS A 54 14.47 0.37 8.18
C LYS A 54 15.47 1.50 7.99
N LYS A 55 15.57 2.06 6.77
CA LYS A 55 16.44 3.21 6.49
C LYS A 55 16.03 4.45 7.28
N MET A 56 14.75 4.81 7.26
CA MET A 56 14.24 5.99 7.98
C MET A 56 14.38 5.84 9.50
N SER A 57 14.11 4.65 10.02
CA SER A 57 14.30 4.33 11.44
C SER A 57 15.74 4.52 11.90
N ASN A 58 16.70 4.04 11.11
CA ASN A 58 18.13 4.20 11.40
C ASN A 58 18.58 5.66 11.37
N LEU A 59 18.01 6.47 10.48
CA LEU A 59 18.38 7.87 10.31
C LEU A 59 17.74 8.79 11.35
N LEU A 60 16.46 8.57 11.68
CA LEU A 60 15.64 9.57 12.38
C LEU A 60 15.08 9.09 13.72
N LEU A 61 14.96 7.77 13.94
CA LEU A 61 14.14 7.21 15.03
C LEU A 61 14.94 6.32 15.98
N LYS A 62 16.25 6.58 16.15
CA LYS A 62 17.13 5.82 17.04
C LYS A 62 17.06 4.30 16.80
N LYS A 63 16.93 3.89 15.53
CA LYS A 63 16.78 2.48 15.12
C LYS A 63 15.53 1.78 15.66
N LYS A 64 14.52 2.52 16.12
CA LYS A 64 13.24 1.97 16.59
C LYS A 64 12.42 1.45 15.41
N THR A 65 12.01 0.20 15.47
CA THR A 65 11.00 -0.34 14.54
C THR A 65 9.63 0.23 14.90
N LEU A 66 8.96 0.86 13.93
CA LEU A 66 7.59 1.35 14.10
C LEU A 66 6.59 0.21 13.91
N LYS A 67 5.45 0.30 14.61
CA LYS A 67 4.34 -0.67 14.51
C LYS A 67 3.83 -0.89 13.08
N PHE A 68 3.99 0.08 12.20
CA PHE A 68 3.63 -0.06 10.77
C PHE A 68 4.44 -1.14 10.02
N TYR A 69 5.59 -1.55 10.56
CA TYR A 69 6.47 -2.60 10.03
C TYR A 69 6.50 -3.85 10.92
N GLU A 70 5.52 -4.00 11.81
CA GLU A 70 5.33 -5.19 12.64
C GLU A 70 4.07 -5.93 12.18
N TRP A 71 4.11 -7.26 12.27
CA TRP A 71 3.00 -8.14 11.93
C TRP A 71 2.76 -9.10 13.08
N ASP A 72 1.50 -9.44 13.30
CA ASP A 72 1.13 -10.50 14.22
C ASP A 72 1.25 -11.85 13.49
N GLY A 73 2.35 -12.56 13.73
CA GLY A 73 2.70 -13.81 13.06
C GLY A 73 3.78 -13.70 11.98
N ASN A 74 3.98 -14.79 11.25
CA ASN A 74 5.02 -14.89 10.22
C ASN A 74 4.57 -14.20 8.92
N LEU A 75 5.27 -13.14 8.54
CA LEU A 75 4.95 -12.35 7.35
C LEU A 75 4.96 -13.17 6.05
N ASN A 76 5.84 -14.16 5.90
CA ASN A 76 5.86 -14.97 4.69
C ASN A 76 4.62 -15.86 4.60
N GLU A 77 4.24 -16.50 5.70
CA GLU A 77 3.02 -17.30 5.78
C GLU A 77 1.76 -16.45 5.51
N ILE A 78 1.69 -15.24 6.08
CA ILE A 78 0.61 -14.28 5.81
C ILE A 78 0.55 -13.93 4.32
N LYS A 79 1.69 -13.62 3.71
CA LYS A 79 1.75 -13.26 2.28
C LYS A 79 1.34 -14.41 1.38
N ASP A 80 1.75 -15.62 1.69
CA ASP A 80 1.43 -16.79 0.89
C ASP A 80 -0.06 -17.14 1.02
N ALA A 81 -0.64 -17.04 2.22
CA ALA A 81 -2.08 -17.20 2.41
C ALA A 81 -2.91 -16.15 1.65
N VAL A 82 -2.50 -14.87 1.68
CA VAL A 82 -3.19 -13.80 0.93
C VAL A 82 -3.07 -14.02 -0.58
N LYS A 83 -1.91 -14.47 -1.08
CA LYS A 83 -1.76 -14.83 -2.50
C LYS A 83 -2.69 -15.97 -2.88
N GLU A 84 -2.74 -17.03 -2.09
CA GLU A 84 -3.63 -18.17 -2.35
C GLU A 84 -5.10 -17.73 -2.41
N GLN A 85 -5.55 -16.91 -1.46
CA GLN A 85 -6.91 -16.34 -1.48
C GLN A 85 -7.17 -15.50 -2.74
N PHE A 86 -6.19 -14.71 -3.17
CA PHE A 86 -6.28 -13.92 -4.39
C PHE A 86 -6.39 -14.82 -5.64
N GLU A 87 -5.52 -15.82 -5.77
CA GLU A 87 -5.52 -16.76 -6.89
C GLU A 87 -6.83 -17.56 -6.95
N ASN A 88 -7.34 -18.02 -5.81
CA ASN A 88 -8.62 -18.72 -5.74
C ASN A 88 -9.77 -17.83 -6.23
N MET A 89 -9.82 -16.57 -5.80
CA MET A 89 -10.81 -15.61 -6.31
C MET A 89 -10.63 -15.35 -7.81
N ALA A 90 -9.41 -15.08 -8.27
CA ALA A 90 -9.10 -14.80 -9.67
C ALA A 90 -9.33 -16.00 -10.60
N SER A 91 -9.30 -17.22 -10.08
CA SER A 91 -9.62 -18.43 -10.84
C SER A 91 -11.05 -18.43 -11.37
N THR A 92 -11.97 -17.77 -10.65
CA THR A 92 -13.39 -17.65 -11.02
C THR A 92 -13.67 -16.52 -12.01
N TRP A 93 -12.70 -15.63 -12.23
CA TRP A 93 -12.87 -14.47 -13.10
C TRP A 93 -12.84 -14.84 -14.58
N SER A 94 -13.66 -14.12 -15.36
CA SER A 94 -13.61 -14.13 -16.81
C SER A 94 -12.26 -13.57 -17.31
N ARG A 95 -12.01 -13.72 -18.62
CA ARG A 95 -10.82 -13.13 -19.23
C ARG A 95 -10.84 -11.60 -19.10
N GLU A 96 -11.99 -10.99 -19.33
CA GLU A 96 -12.22 -9.54 -19.27
C GLU A 96 -12.00 -9.01 -17.85
N GLU A 97 -12.46 -9.73 -16.83
CA GLU A 97 -12.22 -9.37 -15.42
C GLU A 97 -10.74 -9.44 -15.04
N LYS A 98 -10.01 -10.47 -15.52
CA LYS A 98 -8.56 -10.56 -15.35
C LYS A 98 -7.85 -9.39 -16.04
N ASP A 99 -8.28 -9.04 -17.24
CA ASP A 99 -7.73 -7.89 -17.97
C ASP A 99 -8.04 -6.57 -17.24
N GLN A 100 -9.24 -6.39 -16.67
CA GLN A 100 -9.57 -5.22 -15.82
C GLN A 100 -8.61 -5.08 -14.64
N CYS A 101 -8.31 -6.20 -13.96
CA CYS A 101 -7.31 -6.21 -12.88
C CYS A 101 -5.94 -5.75 -13.39
N VAL A 102 -5.40 -6.41 -14.42
CA VAL A 102 -4.05 -6.11 -14.91
C VAL A 102 -3.92 -4.69 -15.46
N ASN A 103 -4.95 -4.17 -16.12
CA ASN A 103 -4.97 -2.82 -16.69
C ASN A 103 -4.84 -1.71 -15.64
N GLU A 104 -5.26 -1.95 -14.39
CA GLU A 104 -5.10 -0.99 -13.29
C GLU A 104 -3.67 -0.90 -12.75
N THR A 105 -2.73 -1.76 -13.18
CA THR A 105 -1.37 -1.79 -12.62
C THR A 105 -0.70 -0.42 -12.68
N ALA A 106 -0.70 0.24 -13.83
CA ALA A 106 -0.10 1.57 -13.97
C ALA A 106 -0.78 2.62 -13.06
N SER A 107 -2.09 2.50 -12.84
CA SER A 107 -2.86 3.37 -11.94
C SER A 107 -2.44 3.16 -10.48
N ALA A 108 -2.31 1.90 -10.05
CA ALA A 108 -1.84 1.54 -8.71
C ALA A 108 -0.44 2.09 -8.42
N PHE A 109 0.49 1.97 -9.37
CA PHE A 109 1.83 2.54 -9.25
C PHE A 109 1.81 4.07 -9.20
N ARG A 110 0.96 4.74 -9.98
CA ARG A 110 0.80 6.21 -9.91
C ARG A 110 0.30 6.66 -8.54
N GLY A 111 -0.73 6.01 -8.01
CA GLY A 111 -1.30 6.33 -6.69
C GLY A 111 -0.30 6.12 -5.56
N GLY A 112 0.30 4.93 -5.47
CA GLY A 112 1.33 4.63 -4.46
C GLY A 112 2.58 5.50 -4.60
N GLY A 113 3.02 5.77 -5.82
CA GLY A 113 4.16 6.65 -6.09
C GLY A 113 3.90 8.11 -5.74
N ALA A 114 2.67 8.60 -5.89
CA ALA A 114 2.30 9.97 -5.50
C ALA A 114 2.34 10.15 -3.97
N LEU A 115 1.89 9.14 -3.21
CA LEU A 115 2.02 9.13 -1.74
C LEU A 115 3.48 9.21 -1.30
N ASN A 116 4.34 8.37 -1.88
CA ASN A 116 5.77 8.37 -1.55
C ASN A 116 6.43 9.71 -1.89
N ARG A 117 6.07 10.31 -3.03
CA ARG A 117 6.56 11.64 -3.42
C ARG A 117 6.16 12.71 -2.41
N TYR A 118 4.89 12.75 -2.01
CA TYR A 118 4.39 13.70 -1.01
C TYR A 118 5.16 13.62 0.31
N LEU A 119 5.48 12.40 0.76
CA LEU A 119 6.28 12.17 1.96
C LEU A 119 7.74 12.61 1.79
N SER A 120 8.32 12.48 0.59
CA SER A 120 9.70 12.88 0.31
C SER A 120 9.89 14.39 0.06
N SER A 121 8.85 15.10 -0.41
CA SER A 121 8.97 16.49 -0.86
C SER A 121 8.58 17.53 0.20
N GLY A 122 8.26 17.11 1.42
CA GLY A 122 7.99 18.04 2.53
C GLY A 122 6.64 18.78 2.45
N GLY A 123 5.63 18.24 1.75
CA GLY A 123 4.25 18.72 1.84
C GLY A 123 4.04 20.23 1.55
N HIS A 124 4.77 20.77 0.59
CA HIS A 124 4.54 22.12 0.04
C HIS A 124 3.88 22.04 -1.33
#